data_AF-Q9BDF9-F1
#
_entry.id   AF-Q9BDF9-F1
#
_cell.length_a   1.000
_cell.length_b   1.000
_cell.length_c   1.000
_cell.angle_alpha   90.00
_cell.angle_beta   90.00
_cell.angle_gamma   90.00
#
_symmetry.space_group_name_H-M   'P 1'
#
loop_
_entity.id
_entity.type
_entity.pdbx_description
1 polymer ?
#
loop_
_entity_poly.entity_id
_entity_poly.type
_entity_poly.pdbx_seq_one_letter_code
_entity_poly.pdbx_strand_id
1 'polypeptide(L)'
;TTRAHVFQIDPNTKKNWMPASKQAVTVSYFYDVTRNSYRIISVDGAKVIINSTITPNMTFTKTSQKFGQWADSRANTVFGLGFSSEQQLTK
;
A
#
# COMPACT_ATOMS: atom_id res chain seq x y z
N THR A 1 -9.01 -5.68 -6.66
CA THR A 1 -7.63 -5.74 -7.17
C THR A 1 -7.37 -4.59 -8.11
N THR A 2 -6.18 -3.99 -8.04
CA THR A 2 -5.73 -2.88 -8.92
C THR A 2 -4.22 -3.02 -9.20
N ARG A 3 -3.66 -2.20 -10.09
CA ARG A 3 -2.21 -2.10 -10.31
C ARG A 3 -1.68 -0.73 -9.93
N ALA A 4 -0.58 -0.70 -9.20
CA ALA A 4 0.10 0.52 -8.79
C ALA A 4 1.60 0.27 -8.57
N HIS A 5 2.41 1.32 -8.67
CA HIS A 5 3.77 1.30 -8.12
C HIS A 5 3.69 1.43 -6.61
N VAL A 6 4.46 0.60 -5.90
CA VAL A 6 4.43 0.58 -4.43
C VAL A 6 5.63 1.34 -3.89
N PHE A 7 5.38 2.16 -2.88
CA PHE A 7 6.38 2.91 -2.15
C PHE A 7 6.24 2.66 -0.65
N GLN A 8 7.34 2.80 0.08
CA GLN A 8 7.35 2.87 1.54
C GLN A 8 8.14 4.10 1.98
N ILE A 9 7.76 4.68 3.11
CA ILE A 9 8.58 5.74 3.69
C ILE A 9 9.90 5.14 4.21
N ASP A 10 10.99 5.83 3.97
CA ASP A 10 12.30 5.50 4.52
C ASP A 10 12.18 5.39 6.06
N PRO A 11 12.51 4.22 6.64
CA PRO A 11 12.35 3.98 8.07
C PRO A 11 13.27 4.86 8.92
N ASN A 12 14.39 5.34 8.38
CA ASN A 12 15.36 6.16 9.10
C ASN A 12 14.96 7.64 9.07
N THR A 13 14.67 8.15 7.86
CA THR A 13 14.39 9.58 7.70
C THR A 13 12.93 9.93 7.94
N LYS A 14 12.01 8.96 7.78
CA LYS A 14 10.54 9.14 7.85
C LYS A 14 10.03 10.33 7.00
N LYS A 15 10.76 10.66 5.92
CA LYS A 15 10.49 11.81 5.05
C LYS A 15 10.48 11.44 3.57
N ASN A 16 11.36 10.51 3.17
CA ASN A 16 11.54 10.17 1.77
C ASN A 16 10.75 8.92 1.39
N TRP A 17 10.17 8.92 0.19
CA TRP A 17 9.56 7.75 -0.42
C TRP A 17 10.62 6.87 -1.07
N MET A 18 10.66 5.60 -0.71
CA MET A 18 11.50 4.58 -1.35
C MET A 18 10.63 3.66 -2.20
N PRO A 19 11.00 3.37 -3.46
CA PRO A 19 10.27 2.42 -4.28
C PRO A 19 10.41 0.99 -3.72
N ALA A 20 9.28 0.35 -3.46
CA ALA A 20 9.23 -1.06 -3.05
C ALA A 20 9.06 -2.00 -4.25
N SER A 21 8.62 -1.49 -5.41
CA SER A 21 8.53 -2.21 -6.67
C SER A 21 9.16 -1.41 -7.82
N LYS A 22 9.81 -2.09 -8.78
CA LYS A 22 10.40 -1.43 -9.97
C LYS A 22 9.37 -1.08 -11.03
N GLN A 23 8.28 -1.82 -11.07
CA GLN A 23 7.16 -1.65 -12.00
C GLN A 23 5.85 -1.64 -11.22
N ALA A 24 4.75 -1.30 -11.90
CA ALA A 24 3.44 -1.45 -11.30
C ALA A 24 3.18 -2.93 -10.98
N VAL A 25 2.64 -3.21 -9.80
CA VAL A 25 2.37 -4.56 -9.31
C VAL A 25 0.91 -4.66 -8.90
N THR A 26 0.42 -5.88 -8.79
CA THR A 26 -0.94 -6.13 -8.34
C THR A 26 -1.07 -5.83 -6.85
N VAL A 27 -2.06 -5.01 -6.49
CA VAL A 27 -2.43 -4.71 -5.11
C VAL A 27 -3.88 -5.16 -4.89
N SER A 28 -4.08 -5.99 -3.88
CA SER A 28 -5.36 -6.65 -3.62
C SER A 28 -5.80 -6.51 -2.17
N TYR A 29 -7.10 -6.32 -1.97
CA TYR A 29 -7.75 -6.59 -0.71
C TYR A 29 -8.01 -8.09 -0.59
N PHE A 30 -7.65 -8.67 0.55
CA PHE A 30 -7.84 -10.07 0.85
C PHE A 30 -8.54 -10.21 2.21
N TYR A 31 -9.54 -11.07 2.30
CA TYR A 31 -10.16 -11.42 3.57
C TYR A 31 -9.50 -12.68 4.14
N ASP A 32 -8.79 -12.51 5.25
CA ASP A 32 -8.14 -13.59 5.99
C ASP A 32 -9.13 -14.21 6.97
N VAL A 33 -9.77 -15.31 6.56
CA VAL A 33 -10.83 -16.00 7.33
C VAL A 33 -10.31 -16.47 8.69
N THR A 34 -9.09 -17.00 8.74
CA THR A 34 -8.46 -17.49 9.97
C THR A 34 -8.25 -16.38 10.99
N ARG A 35 -7.92 -15.17 10.51
CA ARG A 35 -7.72 -13.99 11.36
C ARG A 35 -8.95 -13.08 11.46
N ASN A 36 -10.05 -13.44 10.80
CA ASN A 36 -11.27 -12.64 10.69
C ASN A 36 -10.97 -11.16 10.38
N SER A 37 -10.14 -10.90 9.37
CA SER A 37 -9.66 -9.53 9.08
C SER A 37 -9.39 -9.31 7.60
N TYR A 38 -9.54 -8.06 7.15
CA TYR A 38 -9.11 -7.66 5.81
C TYR A 38 -7.65 -7.23 5.78
N ARG A 39 -6.96 -7.54 4.68
CA ARG A 39 -5.55 -7.23 4.47
C ARG A 39 -5.34 -6.64 3.08
N ILE A 40 -4.41 -5.70 2.95
CA ILE A 40 -3.86 -5.26 1.68
C ILE A 40 -2.61 -6.10 1.43
N ILE A 41 -2.61 -6.86 0.33
CA ILE A 41 -1.51 -7.74 -0.07
C ILE A 41 -0.98 -7.31 -1.44
N SER A 42 0.34 -7.27 -1.55
CA SER A 42 1.03 -7.13 -2.82
C SER A 42 2.37 -7.88 -2.79
N VAL A 43 2.69 -8.52 -3.91
CA VAL A 43 3.91 -9.31 -4.11
C VAL A 43 4.62 -8.81 -5.37
N ASP A 44 5.95 -8.73 -5.32
CA ASP A 44 6.83 -8.49 -6.47
C ASP A 44 7.73 -9.72 -6.67
N GLY A 45 7.42 -10.52 -7.69
CA GLY A 45 7.95 -11.88 -7.81
C GLY A 45 7.55 -12.73 -6.59
N ALA A 46 8.55 -13.30 -5.90
CA ALA A 46 8.36 -14.07 -4.67
C ALA A 46 8.37 -13.22 -3.39
N LYS A 47 8.68 -11.91 -3.49
CA LYS A 47 8.83 -11.03 -2.33
C LYS A 47 7.50 -10.39 -1.96
N VAL A 48 7.09 -10.52 -0.71
CA VAL A 48 5.96 -9.76 -0.16
C VAL A 48 6.41 -8.31 0.09
N ILE A 49 5.75 -7.35 -0.55
CA ILE A 49 6.07 -5.92 -0.47
C ILE A 49 4.98 -5.11 0.22
N ILE A 50 3.75 -5.62 0.27
CA ILE A 50 2.69 -5.10 1.15
C ILE A 50 2.05 -6.28 1.85
N ASN A 51 1.93 -6.17 3.18
CA ASN A 51 1.17 -7.09 4.00
C ASN A 51 0.54 -6.34 5.17
N SER A 52 -0.43 -5.49 4.86
CA SER A 52 -1.01 -4.54 5.81
C SER A 52 -2.37 -5.03 6.28
N THR A 53 -2.59 -5.13 7.59
CA THR A 53 -3.91 -5.48 8.13
C THR A 53 -4.75 -4.21 8.26
N ILE A 54 -5.96 -4.23 7.70
CA ILE A 54 -6.85 -3.08 7.78
C ILE A 54 -7.43 -2.98 9.18
N THR A 55 -7.30 -1.81 9.78
CA THR A 55 -7.86 -1.51 11.10
C THR A 55 -8.90 -0.39 10.99
N PRO A 56 -9.87 -0.29 11.91
CA PRO A 56 -10.92 0.73 11.84
C PRO A 56 -10.40 2.18 11.78
N ASN A 57 -9.26 2.45 12.42
CA ASN A 57 -8.65 3.79 12.48
C ASN A 57 -7.70 4.08 11.32
N MET A 58 -7.53 3.13 10.41
CA MET A 58 -6.65 3.29 9.25
C MET A 58 -7.28 4.21 8.23
N THR A 59 -6.54 5.26 7.83
CA THR A 59 -7.01 6.24 6.86
C THR A 59 -6.14 6.22 5.62
N PHE A 60 -6.77 6.07 4.45
CA PHE A 60 -6.10 6.25 3.16
C PHE A 60 -6.22 7.72 2.73
N THR A 61 -5.10 8.42 2.64
CA THR A 61 -5.03 9.84 2.29
C THR A 61 -4.50 10.01 0.88
N LYS A 62 -5.25 10.72 0.02
CA LYS A 62 -4.79 11.12 -1.31
C LYS A 62 -3.89 12.35 -1.16
N THR A 63 -2.67 12.31 -1.67
CA THR A 63 -1.71 13.43 -1.58
C THR A 63 -1.33 14.01 -2.94
N SER A 64 -1.73 13.35 -4.02
CA SER A 64 -1.75 13.94 -5.37
C SER A 64 -2.85 13.31 -6.22
N GLN A 65 -2.98 13.77 -7.46
CA GLN A 65 -3.97 13.26 -8.42
C GLN A 65 -3.87 11.73 -8.66
N LYS A 66 -2.68 11.15 -8.53
CA LYS A 66 -2.43 9.72 -8.80
C LYS A 66 -1.73 8.99 -7.67
N PHE A 67 -1.59 9.62 -6.50
CA PHE A 67 -0.89 9.05 -5.37
C PHE A 67 -1.70 9.15 -4.09
N GLY A 68 -1.72 8.06 -3.35
CA GLY A 68 -2.28 8.01 -2.01
C GLY A 68 -1.47 7.11 -1.09
N GLN A 69 -1.68 7.28 0.22
CA GLN A 69 -0.87 6.65 1.25
C GLN A 69 -1.70 6.29 2.48
N TRP A 70 -1.18 5.38 3.29
CA TRP A 70 -1.69 5.09 4.63
C TRP A 70 -0.56 4.71 5.57
N ALA A 71 -0.74 4.97 6.86
CA ALA A 71 0.14 4.48 7.90
C ALA A 71 -0.32 3.10 8.38
N ASP A 72 0.62 2.18 8.56
CA ASP A 72 0.42 0.90 9.24
C ASP A 72 1.30 0.87 10.50
N SER A 73 0.67 1.06 11.65
CA SER A 73 1.35 1.07 12.94
C SER A 73 1.91 -0.30 13.33
N ARG A 74 1.30 -1.40 12.88
CA ARG A 74 1.78 -2.76 13.17
C ARG A 74 3.03 -3.09 12.37
N ALA A 75 3.08 -2.64 11.11
CA ALA A 75 4.26 -2.77 10.26
C ALA A 75 5.29 -1.64 10.48
N ASN A 76 5.01 -0.67 11.36
CA ASN A 76 5.83 0.51 11.64
C ASN A 76 6.30 1.25 10.36
N THR A 77 5.39 1.38 9.38
CA THR A 77 5.71 1.96 8.08
C THR A 77 4.52 2.74 7.51
N VAL A 78 4.80 3.56 6.50
CA VAL A 78 3.78 4.23 5.70
C VAL A 78 3.90 3.67 4.29
N PHE A 79 2.82 3.12 3.76
CA PHE A 79 2.76 2.65 2.39
C PHE A 79 2.18 3.73 1.48
N GLY A 80 2.69 3.79 0.26
CA GLY A 80 2.23 4.70 -0.79
C GLY A 80 1.98 3.93 -2.08
N LEU A 81 0.96 4.32 -2.82
CA LEU A 81 0.59 3.74 -4.11
C LEU A 81 0.51 4.82 -5.17
N GLY A 82 1.29 4.65 -6.24
CA GLY A 82 1.23 5.45 -7.45
C GLY A 82 0.44 4.74 -8.55
N PHE A 83 -0.74 5.25 -8.87
CA PHE A 83 -1.67 4.69 -9.86
C PHE A 83 -1.43 5.25 -11.27
N SER A 84 -1.94 4.57 -12.31
CA SER A 84 -1.78 5.07 -13.68
C SER A 84 -2.72 6.24 -14.01
N SER A 85 -3.86 6.35 -13.30
CA SER A 85 -4.83 7.45 -13.46
C SER A 85 -5.50 7.83 -12.13
N GLU A 86 -6.10 9.01 -12.09
CA GLU A 86 -6.90 9.51 -10.96
C GLU A 86 -8.13 8.64 -10.67
N GLN A 87 -8.73 8.10 -11.73
CA GLN A 87 -9.87 7.20 -11.65
C GLN A 87 -9.51 5.93 -10.89
N GLN A 88 -8.31 5.38 -11.12
CA GLN A 88 -7.83 4.21 -10.39
C GLN A 88 -7.52 4.50 -8.92
N LEU A 89 -7.07 5.71 -8.59
CA LEU A 89 -6.87 6.16 -7.20
C LEU A 89 -8.20 6.29 -6.45
N THR A 90 -9.29 6.60 -7.15
CA THR A 90 -10.60 6.92 -6.56
C THR A 90 -11.56 5.74 -6.49
N LYS A 91 -11.27 4.67 -7.24
CA LYS A 91 -12.04 3.42 -7.25
C LYS A 91 -11.87 2.62 -5.96
#